data_AF-A0A814G1H5-F1
#
_entry.id   AF-A0A814G1H5-F1
#
_cell.length_a   1.000
_cell.length_b   1.000
_cell.length_c   1.000
_cell.angle_alpha   90.00
_cell.angle_beta   90.00
_cell.angle_gamma   90.00
#
_symmetry.space_group_name_H-M   'P 1'
#
loop_
_entity.id
_entity.type
_entity.pdbx_description
1 polymer ?
#
loop_
_entity_poly.entity_id
_entity_poly.type
_entity_poly.pdbx_seq_one_letter_code
_entity_poly.pdbx_strand_id
1 'polypeptide(L)'
;MNLIDSNAIVLIYTDAPPHHPKTGGSNWAQEEKNVKEKDWVQLCQLYQETGCKVFSMINDASFETSSFYILLSQYTRGKTLYLKKTDIKTISKCTINLFLSRRLKFSLRPAAIVGMICVLSKNGILHERARHFLTRIKDQWLDLELPENCTYAFSKLCVKLPEFFTENENLFFQKLYTIGGLKINAATCVNIEQPFIPSVKEIYHDAKIQCKTCHFLRSTTLFPDVGTSCCALCLPQHNLKDIPEPCTGYSSPKCYYCRDLFREAPYRRCARFQNKYIHYDSTESAPNHGKEYTFLCAECQHSITNKVTVDIPVSIDTLINENKVQLFKYLNIKVKDDIDILSTAWSLFKSKDKVEFGKTEDINLVSFSSSIMPLVHRNKSILNSTAVFNQIQTWIQSGKSEWVTCYICCDDFPRNKINDTCGNKLCHAEACTECLMKWYQAVQPGSIVLTAHLLCPFCKHVPNGKILKKYNKQVCTILRSDKKDDIDEHWYYGWRVDCYKVKKAREKSCMEDGNIPLLTDFVCDECDEIRRMPKNITVKYCPGINERTKQICGIAINKNGGCNHITCTACDAHWCWLCVKTYGDRIYEHLTAVHGNYGMEDDVDYDDY
;
A
#
# COMPACT_ATOMS: atom_id res chain seq x y z
N MET A 1 37.67 2.54 1.71
CA MET A 1 37.58 1.19 2.32
C MET A 1 38.51 1.15 3.52
N ASN A 2 38.09 1.70 4.65
CA ASN A 2 38.82 1.58 5.92
C ASN A 2 37.77 1.18 6.94
N LEU A 3 37.80 -0.09 7.40
CA LEU A 3 37.05 -0.72 8.51
C LEU A 3 36.72 -2.20 8.24
N ILE A 4 37.58 -2.95 7.55
CA ILE A 4 37.47 -4.41 7.60
C ILE A 4 38.56 -4.91 8.54
N ASP A 5 38.13 -5.31 9.73
CA ASP A 5 39.00 -5.82 10.77
C ASP A 5 39.73 -7.07 10.26
N SER A 6 41.02 -7.16 10.57
CA SER A 6 41.95 -8.17 10.06
C SER A 6 41.68 -9.55 10.68
N ASN A 7 40.50 -10.14 10.39
CA ASN A 7 40.05 -11.52 10.70
C ASN A 7 38.54 -11.73 10.39
N ALA A 8 37.88 -10.83 9.66
CA ALA A 8 36.44 -10.94 9.38
C ALA A 8 36.10 -12.20 8.55
N ILE A 9 34.94 -12.79 8.82
CA ILE A 9 34.35 -13.84 7.98
C ILE A 9 33.23 -13.23 7.16
N VAL A 10 33.33 -13.35 5.85
CA VAL A 10 32.34 -12.87 4.88
C VAL A 10 31.54 -14.07 4.37
N LEU A 11 30.22 -14.02 4.50
CA LEU A 11 29.32 -15.01 3.91
C LEU A 11 28.66 -14.40 2.68
N ILE A 12 28.88 -14.99 1.51
CA ILE A 12 28.29 -14.53 0.25
C ILE A 12 27.24 -15.54 -0.17
N TYR A 13 25.99 -15.08 -0.30
CA TYR A 13 24.91 -15.86 -0.91
C TYR A 13 24.67 -15.30 -2.29
N THR A 14 24.70 -16.16 -3.29
CA THR A 14 24.54 -15.73 -4.68
C THR A 14 23.99 -16.88 -5.52
N ASP A 15 23.07 -16.53 -6.40
CA ASP A 15 22.42 -17.41 -7.38
C ASP A 15 22.87 -17.12 -8.82
N ALA A 16 23.71 -16.10 -9.01
CA ALA A 16 24.31 -15.71 -10.27
C ALA A 16 25.82 -15.49 -10.11
N PRO A 17 26.63 -15.64 -11.17
CA PRO A 17 28.03 -15.23 -11.17
C PRO A 17 28.17 -13.70 -11.28
N PRO A 18 29.38 -13.15 -11.04
CA PRO A 18 29.70 -11.79 -11.48
C PRO A 18 29.43 -11.65 -12.98
N HIS A 19 28.94 -10.49 -13.43
CA HIS A 19 28.75 -10.28 -14.86
C HIS A 19 30.14 -10.15 -15.48
N HIS A 20 30.44 -11.00 -16.46
CA HIS A 20 31.71 -11.11 -17.17
C HIS A 20 31.37 -11.33 -18.65
N PRO A 21 32.26 -11.00 -19.63
CA PRO A 21 31.98 -11.19 -21.05
C PRO A 21 31.57 -12.63 -21.43
N LYS A 22 31.96 -13.62 -20.60
CA LYS A 22 31.59 -15.02 -20.76
C LYS A 22 30.26 -15.42 -20.11
N THR A 23 29.79 -14.70 -19.10
CA THR A 23 28.53 -15.02 -18.39
C THR A 23 27.34 -14.25 -18.96
N GLY A 24 27.58 -13.10 -19.63
CA GLY A 24 26.56 -12.31 -20.31
C GLY A 24 25.59 -11.62 -19.35
N GLY A 25 25.18 -10.38 -19.67
CA GLY A 25 24.15 -9.68 -18.89
C GLY A 25 24.06 -8.19 -19.16
N SER A 26 22.86 -7.63 -19.02
CA SER A 26 22.56 -6.20 -19.24
C SER A 26 23.26 -5.26 -18.24
N ASN A 27 23.77 -5.80 -17.14
CA ASN A 27 24.41 -5.04 -16.06
C ASN A 27 25.94 -4.92 -16.18
N TRP A 28 26.53 -5.55 -17.21
CA TRP A 28 27.99 -5.54 -17.42
C TRP A 28 28.58 -4.13 -17.45
N ALA A 29 27.97 -3.21 -18.22
CA ALA A 29 28.44 -1.84 -18.34
C ALA A 29 28.41 -1.06 -17.00
N GLN A 30 27.45 -1.38 -16.12
CA GLN A 30 27.34 -0.76 -14.79
C GLN A 30 28.41 -1.33 -13.84
N GLU A 31 28.68 -2.63 -13.90
CA GLU A 31 29.71 -3.28 -13.09
C GLU A 31 31.12 -2.86 -13.51
N GLU A 32 31.39 -2.78 -14.81
CA GLU A 32 32.66 -2.28 -15.36
C GLU A 32 32.95 -0.84 -14.93
N LYS A 33 31.93 0.03 -14.89
CA LYS A 33 32.08 1.41 -14.42
C LYS A 33 32.36 1.50 -12.91
N ASN A 34 31.84 0.57 -12.11
CA ASN A 34 31.97 0.58 -10.64
C ASN A 34 33.25 -0.10 -10.15
N VAL A 35 33.77 -1.08 -10.90
CA VAL A 35 35.03 -1.76 -10.60
C VAL A 35 36.16 -0.98 -11.27
N LYS A 36 36.93 -0.23 -10.47
CA LYS A 36 38.05 0.62 -10.92
C LYS A 36 39.17 -0.17 -11.62
N GLU A 37 38.98 -0.53 -12.89
CA GLU A 37 39.95 -1.22 -13.77
C GLU A 37 40.57 -2.50 -13.18
N LYS A 38 39.90 -3.15 -12.21
CA LYS A 38 40.39 -4.38 -11.58
C LYS A 38 39.66 -5.60 -12.11
N ASP A 39 40.39 -6.63 -12.53
CA ASP A 39 39.79 -7.92 -12.87
C ASP A 39 39.40 -8.71 -11.60
N TRP A 40 38.64 -9.80 -11.79
CA TRP A 40 38.17 -10.63 -10.67
C TRP A 40 39.32 -11.26 -9.86
N VAL A 41 40.45 -11.56 -10.49
CA VAL A 41 41.62 -12.14 -9.83
C VAL A 41 42.26 -11.10 -8.91
N GLN A 42 42.41 -9.86 -9.39
CA GLN A 42 42.91 -8.73 -8.63
C GLN A 42 41.98 -8.36 -7.47
N LEU A 43 40.67 -8.52 -7.64
CA LEU A 43 39.71 -8.40 -6.53
C LEU A 43 39.93 -9.49 -5.48
N CYS A 44 40.11 -10.74 -5.88
CA CYS A 44 40.40 -11.85 -4.95
C CYS A 44 41.70 -11.60 -4.16
N GLN A 45 42.75 -11.09 -4.82
CA GLN A 45 44.01 -10.70 -4.19
C GLN A 45 43.83 -9.57 -3.17
N LEU A 46 43.08 -8.53 -3.52
CA LEU A 46 42.77 -7.44 -2.60
C LEU A 46 42.04 -7.96 -1.35
N TYR A 47 41.07 -8.85 -1.52
CA TYR A 47 40.37 -9.48 -0.39
C TYR A 47 41.31 -10.36 0.45
N GLN A 48 42.26 -11.06 -0.17
CA GLN A 48 43.29 -11.82 0.55
C GLN A 48 44.16 -10.90 1.42
N GLU A 49 44.56 -9.73 0.92
CA GLU A 49 45.37 -8.75 1.66
C GLU A 49 44.66 -8.20 2.91
N THR A 50 43.32 -8.15 2.90
CA THR A 50 42.54 -7.75 4.10
C THR A 50 42.58 -8.79 5.23
N GLY A 51 43.02 -10.02 4.96
CA GLY A 51 42.99 -11.12 5.93
C GLY A 51 41.60 -11.71 6.19
N CYS A 52 40.60 -11.34 5.39
CA CYS A 52 39.25 -11.87 5.49
C CYS A 52 39.16 -13.32 5.01
N LYS A 53 38.15 -14.05 5.50
CA LYS A 53 37.78 -15.39 5.02
C LYS A 53 36.41 -15.37 4.36
N VAL A 54 36.34 -15.67 3.07
CA VAL A 54 35.08 -15.64 2.32
C VAL A 54 34.52 -17.04 2.15
N PHE A 55 33.28 -17.25 2.59
CA PHE A 55 32.52 -18.46 2.32
C PHE A 55 31.41 -18.14 1.33
N SER A 56 31.57 -18.64 0.11
CA SER A 56 30.56 -18.48 -0.92
C SER A 56 29.56 -19.62 -0.89
N MET A 57 28.27 -19.29 -0.91
CA MET A 57 27.16 -20.23 -0.83
C MET A 57 26.38 -20.13 -2.14
N ILE A 58 26.54 -21.15 -2.98
CA ILE A 58 26.08 -21.15 -4.38
C ILE A 58 25.09 -22.30 -4.60
N ASN A 59 24.16 -22.12 -5.53
CA ASN A 59 23.20 -23.16 -5.96
C ASN A 59 23.49 -23.71 -7.36
N ASP A 60 24.40 -23.11 -8.11
CA ASP A 60 24.84 -23.60 -9.40
C ASP A 60 26.26 -24.18 -9.30
N ALA A 61 26.41 -25.42 -9.77
CA ALA A 61 27.67 -26.15 -9.77
C ALA A 61 28.35 -26.10 -11.15
N SER A 62 27.75 -25.42 -12.13
CA SER A 62 28.38 -25.23 -13.44
C SER A 62 29.72 -24.53 -13.27
N PHE A 63 30.69 -24.92 -14.10
CA PHE A 63 32.04 -24.39 -13.98
C PHE A 63 32.08 -22.89 -14.34
N GLU A 64 31.25 -22.46 -15.31
CA GLU A 64 31.19 -21.06 -15.72
C GLU A 64 30.72 -20.13 -14.60
N THR A 65 29.89 -20.61 -13.67
CA THR A 65 29.39 -19.78 -12.57
C THR A 65 30.15 -19.98 -11.26
N SER A 66 30.46 -21.23 -10.91
CA SER A 66 31.06 -21.58 -9.61
C SER A 66 32.54 -21.22 -9.52
N SER A 67 33.27 -21.19 -10.64
CA SER A 67 34.73 -20.96 -10.67
C SER A 67 35.13 -19.63 -10.01
N PHE A 68 34.37 -18.56 -10.21
CA PHE A 68 34.60 -17.25 -9.59
C PHE A 68 34.59 -17.32 -8.06
N TYR A 69 33.59 -18.00 -7.51
CA TYR A 69 33.36 -18.11 -6.07
C TYR A 69 34.28 -19.14 -5.40
N ILE A 70 34.64 -20.19 -6.13
CA ILE A 70 35.70 -21.12 -5.73
C ILE A 70 37.01 -20.37 -5.61
N LEU A 71 37.39 -19.58 -6.61
CA LEU A 71 38.62 -18.79 -6.60
C LEU A 71 38.65 -17.82 -5.39
N LEU A 72 37.60 -17.03 -5.20
CA LEU A 72 37.50 -16.08 -4.10
C LEU A 72 37.59 -16.77 -2.72
N SER A 73 36.87 -17.88 -2.56
CA SER A 73 36.91 -18.66 -1.31
C SER A 73 38.30 -19.24 -1.05
N GLN A 74 39.01 -19.72 -2.08
CA GLN A 74 40.35 -20.28 -1.94
C GLN A 74 41.40 -19.21 -1.60
N TYR A 75 41.39 -18.08 -2.31
CA TYR A 75 42.31 -16.96 -2.07
C TYR A 75 42.19 -16.42 -0.63
N THR A 76 40.99 -16.45 -0.08
CA THR A 76 40.69 -15.96 1.27
C THR A 76 40.70 -17.05 2.34
N ARG A 77 41.16 -18.28 2.03
CA ARG A 77 41.17 -19.44 2.96
C ARG A 77 39.79 -19.76 3.56
N GLY A 78 38.73 -19.44 2.85
CA GLY A 78 37.36 -19.84 3.15
C GLY A 78 36.98 -21.12 2.43
N LYS A 79 35.69 -21.28 2.12
CA LYS A 79 35.18 -22.47 1.43
C LYS A 79 33.89 -22.19 0.69
N THR A 80 33.77 -22.73 -0.52
CA THR A 80 32.53 -22.72 -1.28
C THR A 80 31.60 -23.84 -0.79
N LEU A 81 30.37 -23.49 -0.44
CA LEU A 81 29.34 -24.40 0.02
C LEU A 81 28.25 -24.50 -1.05
N TYR A 82 27.94 -25.72 -1.46
CA TYR A 82 26.90 -25.97 -2.45
C TYR A 82 25.56 -26.18 -1.75
N LEU A 83 24.56 -25.37 -2.09
CA LEU A 83 23.21 -25.44 -1.59
C LEU A 83 22.31 -26.10 -2.64
N LYS A 84 21.65 -27.21 -2.28
CA LYS A 84 20.65 -27.85 -3.16
C LYS A 84 19.45 -26.96 -3.46
N LYS A 85 19.13 -26.03 -2.55
CA LYS A 85 18.04 -25.05 -2.66
C LYS A 85 18.45 -23.74 -2.00
N THR A 86 18.12 -22.61 -2.61
CA THR A 86 18.33 -21.25 -2.09
C THR A 86 17.09 -20.71 -1.36
N ASP A 87 16.40 -21.57 -0.61
CA ASP A 87 15.31 -21.11 0.24
C ASP A 87 15.84 -20.60 1.60
N ILE A 88 15.06 -19.73 2.25
CA ILE A 88 15.41 -19.07 3.52
C ILE A 88 15.79 -20.08 4.60
N LYS A 89 15.12 -21.24 4.68
CA LYS A 89 15.39 -22.26 5.72
C LYS A 89 16.72 -22.93 5.46
N THR A 90 17.01 -23.31 4.21
CA THR A 90 18.26 -23.97 3.83
C THR A 90 19.46 -23.04 4.04
N ILE A 91 19.34 -21.78 3.61
CA ILE A 91 20.35 -20.74 3.84
C ILE A 91 20.60 -20.59 5.35
N SER A 92 19.57 -20.28 6.13
CA SER A 92 19.70 -20.04 7.58
C SER A 92 20.32 -21.24 8.31
N LYS A 93 19.90 -22.46 7.98
CA LYS A 93 20.44 -23.69 8.57
C LYS A 93 21.92 -23.84 8.25
N CYS A 94 22.33 -23.58 7.01
CA CYS A 94 23.73 -23.67 6.61
C CYS A 94 24.58 -22.58 7.27
N THR A 95 24.06 -21.34 7.38
CA THR A 95 24.69 -20.25 8.14
C THR A 95 24.92 -20.64 9.59
N ILE A 96 23.87 -21.13 10.28
CA ILE A 96 23.92 -21.52 11.69
C ILE A 96 24.91 -22.68 11.88
N ASN A 97 24.91 -23.68 11.00
CA ASN A 97 25.86 -24.79 11.08
C ASN A 97 27.31 -24.31 10.90
N LEU A 98 27.57 -23.42 9.95
CA LEU A 98 28.89 -22.82 9.75
C LEU A 98 29.32 -22.06 11.01
N PHE A 99 28.41 -21.29 11.60
CA PHE A 99 28.61 -20.57 12.85
C PHE A 99 28.91 -21.49 14.05
N LEU A 100 28.18 -22.60 14.20
CA LEU A 100 28.37 -23.55 15.29
C LEU A 100 29.65 -24.39 15.12
N SER A 101 30.06 -24.67 13.88
CA SER A 101 31.24 -25.48 13.58
C SER A 101 32.58 -24.77 13.87
N ARG A 102 32.56 -23.43 14.01
CA ARG A 102 33.76 -22.63 14.24
C ARG A 102 33.61 -21.83 15.53
N ARG A 103 34.70 -21.65 16.26
CA ARG A 103 34.77 -20.76 17.43
C ARG A 103 34.77 -19.30 16.96
N LEU A 104 33.67 -18.84 16.39
CA LEU A 104 33.51 -17.48 15.88
C LEU A 104 33.31 -16.52 17.05
N LYS A 105 34.01 -15.39 16.99
CA LYS A 105 33.67 -14.21 17.80
C LYS A 105 32.62 -13.44 17.02
N PHE A 106 31.40 -13.38 17.54
CA PHE A 106 30.40 -12.48 17.02
C PHE A 106 30.62 -11.07 17.57
N SER A 107 30.18 -10.06 16.85
CA SER A 107 29.87 -8.78 17.47
C SER A 107 28.81 -8.98 18.57
N LEU A 108 28.71 -8.05 19.50
CA LEU A 108 27.84 -8.14 20.68
C LEU A 108 26.43 -8.61 20.34
N ARG A 109 25.88 -8.14 19.22
CA ARG A 109 24.47 -8.28 18.87
C ARG A 109 24.08 -9.65 18.26
N PRO A 110 24.75 -10.20 17.24
CA PRO A 110 24.51 -11.58 16.84
C PRO A 110 24.81 -12.58 17.97
N ALA A 111 25.82 -12.32 18.81
CA ALA A 111 26.06 -13.11 20.03
C ALA A 111 24.85 -13.07 20.97
N ALA A 112 24.27 -11.88 21.18
CA ALA A 112 23.07 -11.68 21.98
C ALA A 112 21.88 -12.47 21.43
N ILE A 113 21.58 -12.34 20.13
CA ILE A 113 20.47 -13.06 19.49
C ILE A 113 20.66 -14.58 19.62
N VAL A 114 21.86 -15.08 19.33
CA VAL A 114 22.19 -16.51 19.49
C VAL A 114 22.04 -16.93 20.96
N GLY A 115 22.52 -16.11 21.89
CA GLY A 115 22.36 -16.34 23.33
C GLY A 115 20.89 -16.45 23.74
N MET A 116 20.04 -15.52 23.30
CA MET A 116 18.60 -15.53 23.56
C MET A 116 17.94 -16.78 22.98
N ILE A 117 18.30 -17.19 21.76
CA ILE A 117 17.82 -18.43 21.15
C ILE A 117 18.27 -19.65 21.98
N CYS A 118 19.52 -19.70 22.43
CA CYS A 118 20.02 -20.79 23.29
C CYS A 118 19.27 -20.87 24.63
N VAL A 119 18.92 -19.72 25.22
CA VAL A 119 18.11 -19.68 26.45
C VAL A 119 16.69 -20.18 26.18
N LEU A 120 16.00 -19.64 25.18
CA LEU A 120 14.62 -20.02 24.83
C LEU A 120 14.49 -21.48 24.40
N SER A 121 15.47 -22.01 23.68
CA SER A 121 15.51 -23.40 23.24
C SER A 121 15.98 -24.38 24.32
N LYS A 122 16.37 -23.88 25.51
CA LYS A 122 16.97 -24.69 26.59
C LYS A 122 18.13 -25.57 26.09
N ASN A 123 19.04 -24.98 25.31
CA ASN A 123 20.15 -25.72 24.71
C ASN A 123 21.06 -26.36 25.77
N GLY A 124 21.20 -27.69 25.79
CA GLY A 124 21.88 -28.41 26.86
C GLY A 124 23.35 -28.06 27.10
N ILE A 125 24.04 -27.41 26.15
CA ILE A 125 25.48 -27.07 26.28
C ILE A 125 25.66 -25.57 26.53
N LEU A 126 24.92 -24.74 25.81
CA LEU A 126 25.12 -23.30 25.77
C LEU A 126 24.19 -22.52 26.69
N HIS A 127 23.17 -23.15 27.30
CA HIS A 127 22.16 -22.46 28.11
C HIS A 127 22.78 -21.58 29.20
N GLU A 128 23.57 -22.17 30.10
CA GLU A 128 24.18 -21.42 31.22
C GLU A 128 25.14 -20.33 30.75
N ARG A 129 25.97 -20.64 29.75
CA ARG A 129 26.91 -19.66 29.16
C ARG A 129 26.16 -18.49 28.53
N ALA A 130 25.06 -18.76 27.84
CA ALA A 130 24.21 -17.76 27.24
C ALA A 130 23.54 -16.89 28.31
N ARG A 131 23.02 -17.48 29.39
CA ARG A 131 22.45 -16.71 30.52
C ARG A 131 23.48 -15.75 31.11
N HIS A 132 24.66 -16.25 31.48
CA HIS A 132 25.75 -15.42 32.01
C HIS A 132 26.15 -14.28 31.06
N PHE A 133 26.26 -14.58 29.77
CA PHE A 133 26.58 -13.58 28.76
C PHE A 133 25.49 -12.51 28.66
N LEU A 134 24.22 -12.90 28.55
CA LEU A 134 23.08 -11.96 28.44
C LEU A 134 22.96 -11.08 29.70
N THR A 135 23.16 -11.64 30.89
CA THR A 135 23.16 -10.88 32.14
C THR A 135 24.29 -9.84 32.18
N ARG A 136 25.46 -10.16 31.62
CA ARG A 136 26.62 -9.26 31.59
C ARG A 136 26.41 -8.03 30.70
N ILE A 137 25.59 -8.16 29.66
CA ILE A 137 25.36 -7.10 28.66
C ILE A 137 24.06 -6.32 28.92
N LYS A 138 23.42 -6.55 30.06
CA LYS A 138 22.30 -5.74 30.55
C LYS A 138 22.68 -4.25 30.56
N ASP A 139 21.76 -3.37 30.17
CA ASP A 139 21.96 -1.92 29.97
C ASP A 139 22.77 -1.52 28.72
N GLN A 140 23.20 -2.48 27.89
CA GLN A 140 23.90 -2.20 26.63
C GLN A 140 23.00 -2.40 25.39
N TRP A 141 21.69 -2.61 25.56
CA TRP A 141 20.81 -3.02 24.46
C TRP A 141 20.19 -1.86 23.67
N LEU A 142 20.12 -0.66 24.26
CA LEU A 142 19.53 0.55 23.66
C LEU A 142 20.53 1.38 22.86
N ASP A 143 21.23 0.75 21.93
CA ASP A 143 21.92 1.51 20.88
C ASP A 143 20.88 1.92 19.81
N LEU A 144 20.42 3.17 19.87
CA LEU A 144 19.36 3.68 19.00
C LEU A 144 19.88 4.24 17.66
N GLU A 145 21.18 4.11 17.38
CA GLU A 145 21.77 4.52 16.11
C GLU A 145 21.54 3.49 15.00
N LEU A 146 21.31 2.22 15.38
CA LEU A 146 21.16 1.09 14.45
C LEU A 146 19.68 0.74 14.18
N PRO A 147 19.19 0.83 12.92
CA PRO A 147 17.82 0.51 12.55
C PRO A 147 17.35 -0.90 12.92
N GLU A 148 18.26 -1.86 12.88
CA GLU A 148 18.01 -3.27 13.19
C GLU A 148 17.55 -3.46 14.65
N ASN A 149 17.83 -2.47 15.51
CA ASN A 149 17.48 -2.48 16.92
C ASN A 149 16.01 -2.16 17.17
N CYS A 150 15.37 -1.58 16.17
CA CYS A 150 13.96 -1.25 16.17
C CYS A 150 13.19 -2.12 15.17
N THR A 151 13.45 -3.43 15.16
CA THR A 151 12.71 -4.39 14.32
C THR A 151 11.71 -5.19 15.14
N TYR A 152 10.55 -5.48 14.55
CA TYR A 152 9.49 -6.24 15.24
C TYR A 152 9.97 -7.62 15.71
N ALA A 153 10.71 -8.34 14.86
CA ALA A 153 11.21 -9.67 15.18
C ALA A 153 12.17 -9.67 16.37
N PHE A 154 13.03 -8.64 16.45
CA PHE A 154 13.94 -8.47 17.58
C PHE A 154 13.18 -8.10 18.86
N SER A 155 12.28 -7.11 18.81
CA SER A 155 11.46 -6.73 19.97
C SER A 155 10.64 -7.92 20.50
N LYS A 156 10.08 -8.74 19.60
CA LYS A 156 9.38 -9.98 19.97
C LYS A 156 10.27 -10.99 20.70
N LEU A 157 11.57 -11.04 20.38
CA LEU A 157 12.53 -11.89 21.07
C LEU A 157 12.85 -11.35 22.46
N CYS A 158 13.07 -10.03 22.58
CA CYS A 158 13.37 -9.35 23.85
C CYS A 158 12.24 -9.51 24.88
N VAL A 159 10.99 -9.28 24.46
CA VAL A 159 9.81 -9.38 25.34
C VAL A 159 9.64 -10.78 25.95
N LYS A 160 10.20 -11.83 25.34
CA LYS A 160 10.15 -13.20 25.88
C LYS A 160 11.16 -13.48 26.99
N LEU A 161 12.16 -12.62 27.16
CA LEU A 161 13.25 -12.81 28.13
C LEU A 161 13.50 -11.53 28.95
N PRO A 162 12.48 -11.01 29.65
CA PRO A 162 12.55 -9.71 30.32
C PRO A 162 13.62 -9.64 31.42
N GLU A 163 14.09 -10.77 31.94
CA GLU A 163 15.07 -10.82 33.02
C GLU A 163 16.46 -10.28 32.64
N PHE A 164 16.80 -10.27 31.34
CA PHE A 164 18.11 -9.81 30.84
C PHE A 164 18.14 -8.33 30.47
N PHE A 165 17.05 -7.61 30.71
CA PHE A 165 16.88 -6.20 30.36
C PHE A 165 16.63 -5.35 31.61
N THR A 166 16.95 -4.06 31.53
CA THR A 166 16.51 -3.06 32.51
C THR A 166 15.00 -2.79 32.36
N GLU A 167 14.38 -2.12 33.34
CA GLU A 167 12.97 -1.70 33.21
C GLU A 167 12.74 -0.82 31.97
N ASN A 168 13.66 0.12 31.71
CA ASN A 168 13.59 1.01 30.55
C ASN A 168 13.71 0.23 29.24
N GLU A 169 14.66 -0.71 29.16
CA GLU A 169 14.82 -1.60 28.00
C GLU A 169 13.57 -2.46 27.74
N ASN A 170 13.04 -3.08 28.80
CA ASN A 170 11.82 -3.88 28.72
C ASN A 170 10.65 -3.06 28.21
N LEU A 171 10.44 -1.86 28.76
CA LEU A 171 9.36 -0.97 28.35
C LEU A 171 9.52 -0.51 26.90
N PHE A 172 10.75 -0.23 26.47
CA PHE A 172 11.07 0.11 25.09
C PHE A 172 10.71 -1.02 24.12
N PHE A 173 11.21 -2.23 24.36
CA PHE A 173 10.92 -3.38 23.50
C PHE A 173 9.45 -3.80 23.54
N GLN A 174 8.77 -3.65 24.68
CA GLN A 174 7.34 -3.89 24.79
C GLN A 174 6.54 -2.93 23.91
N LYS A 175 6.87 -1.64 23.90
CA LYS A 175 6.19 -0.64 23.05
C LYS A 175 6.45 -0.89 21.57
N LEU A 176 7.68 -1.19 21.18
CA LEU A 176 7.99 -1.57 19.79
C LEU A 176 7.29 -2.85 19.36
N TYR A 177 7.20 -3.84 20.24
CA TYR A 177 6.44 -5.06 19.99
C TYR A 177 4.96 -4.76 19.78
N THR A 178 4.35 -3.91 20.62
CA THR A 178 2.95 -3.50 20.46
C THR A 178 2.72 -2.79 19.12
N ILE A 179 3.53 -1.80 18.77
CA ILE A 179 3.40 -1.05 17.52
C ILE A 179 3.62 -1.98 16.31
N GLY A 180 4.64 -2.84 16.35
CA GLY A 180 4.88 -3.77 15.25
C GLY A 180 3.78 -4.82 15.11
N GLY A 181 3.21 -5.27 16.23
CA GLY A 181 2.04 -6.16 16.25
C GLY A 181 0.80 -5.51 15.65
N LEU A 182 0.57 -4.23 15.93
CA LEU A 182 -0.49 -3.43 15.29
C LEU A 182 -0.27 -3.33 13.78
N LYS A 183 0.94 -3.00 13.32
CA LYS A 183 1.24 -2.89 11.88
C LYS A 183 1.01 -4.21 11.14
N ILE A 184 1.39 -5.34 11.74
CA ILE A 184 1.20 -6.67 11.14
C ILE A 184 -0.28 -7.05 11.05
N ASN A 185 -1.06 -6.65 12.06
CA ASN A 185 -2.48 -6.96 12.16
C ASN A 185 -3.40 -5.84 11.67
N ALA A 186 -2.87 -4.79 11.05
CA ALA A 186 -3.66 -3.64 10.58
C ALA A 186 -4.82 -4.08 9.66
N ALA A 187 -4.54 -5.03 8.76
CA ALA A 187 -5.53 -5.59 7.85
C ALA A 187 -6.39 -6.71 8.46
N THR A 188 -6.03 -7.24 9.64
CA THR A 188 -6.77 -8.31 10.31
C THR A 188 -8.16 -7.81 10.69
N CYS A 189 -9.20 -8.61 10.42
CA CYS A 189 -10.57 -8.28 10.80
C CYS A 189 -10.89 -8.75 12.23
N VAL A 190 -11.61 -7.92 12.97
CA VAL A 190 -12.25 -8.27 14.24
C VAL A 190 -13.76 -8.06 14.11
N ASN A 191 -14.54 -8.94 14.73
CA ASN A 191 -16.00 -8.85 14.66
C ASN A 191 -16.50 -7.83 15.69
N ILE A 192 -17.13 -6.77 15.20
CA ILE A 192 -17.81 -5.79 16.04
C ILE A 192 -19.31 -6.06 16.05
N GLU A 193 -19.94 -5.84 17.20
CA GLU A 193 -21.38 -5.87 17.34
C GLU A 193 -21.91 -4.44 17.26
N GLN A 194 -22.72 -4.17 16.24
CA GLN A 194 -23.45 -2.91 16.12
C GLN A 194 -24.95 -3.12 16.26
N PRO A 195 -25.69 -2.12 16.75
CA PRO A 195 -27.13 -2.06 16.57
C PRO A 195 -27.57 -2.34 15.13
N PHE A 196 -28.58 -3.20 14.96
CA PHE A 196 -29.23 -3.37 13.66
C PHE A 196 -29.81 -2.04 13.17
N ILE A 197 -29.56 -1.68 11.91
CA ILE A 197 -30.09 -0.45 11.31
C ILE A 197 -30.87 -0.80 10.04
N PRO A 198 -32.15 -0.40 9.98
CA PRO A 198 -32.98 -0.52 8.78
C PRO A 198 -32.31 0.06 7.53
N SER A 199 -32.38 -0.68 6.42
CA SER A 199 -31.91 -0.23 5.10
C SER A 199 -32.89 0.77 4.47
N VAL A 200 -32.42 1.79 3.75
CA VAL A 200 -33.34 2.71 3.04
C VAL A 200 -34.06 2.01 1.85
N LYS A 201 -33.57 0.84 1.43
CA LYS A 201 -34.11 0.08 0.28
C LYS A 201 -35.29 -0.83 0.64
N GLU A 202 -35.55 -1.02 1.92
CA GLU A 202 -36.57 -1.93 2.42
C GLU A 202 -37.65 -1.14 3.17
N ILE A 203 -38.84 -1.72 3.27
CA ILE A 203 -39.97 -1.09 3.96
C ILE A 203 -39.91 -1.49 5.43
N TYR A 204 -39.98 -0.50 6.32
CA TYR A 204 -39.95 -0.68 7.77
C TYR A 204 -41.12 0.03 8.43
N HIS A 205 -41.46 -0.41 9.64
CA HIS A 205 -42.48 0.22 10.45
C HIS A 205 -42.03 1.62 10.88
N ASP A 206 -42.97 2.57 10.84
CA ASP A 206 -42.75 3.97 11.19
C ASP A 206 -43.97 4.50 11.96
N ALA A 207 -43.73 5.42 12.89
CA ALA A 207 -44.80 6.11 13.60
C ALA A 207 -45.33 7.25 12.73
N LYS A 208 -46.63 7.22 12.40
CA LYS A 208 -47.25 8.22 11.52
C LYS A 208 -48.41 8.93 12.20
N ILE A 209 -48.54 10.22 11.92
CA ILE A 209 -49.64 11.08 12.35
C ILE A 209 -50.29 11.71 11.12
N GLN A 210 -51.61 11.87 11.14
CA GLN A 210 -52.34 12.54 10.06
C GLN A 210 -52.18 14.07 10.15
N CYS A 211 -51.72 14.69 9.07
CA CYS A 211 -51.63 16.16 9.00
C CYS A 211 -53.03 16.79 8.85
N LYS A 212 -53.37 17.82 9.62
CA LYS A 212 -54.67 18.51 9.51
C LYS A 212 -54.83 19.35 8.24
N THR A 213 -53.73 19.83 7.64
CA THR A 213 -53.77 20.64 6.40
C THR A 213 -53.87 19.81 5.13
N CYS A 214 -52.97 18.84 4.91
CA CYS A 214 -52.96 18.02 3.69
C CYS A 214 -53.66 16.66 3.84
N HIS A 215 -54.13 16.31 5.04
CA HIS A 215 -54.83 15.05 5.36
C HIS A 215 -54.06 13.74 5.12
N PHE A 216 -52.82 13.79 4.64
CA PHE A 216 -51.96 12.62 4.49
C PHE A 216 -51.35 12.16 5.82
N LEU A 217 -51.16 10.84 5.96
CA LEU A 217 -50.32 10.24 7.00
C LEU A 217 -48.85 10.54 6.72
N ARG A 218 -48.18 11.17 7.69
CA ARG A 218 -46.77 11.57 7.60
C ARG A 218 -46.01 11.00 8.79
N SER A 219 -44.72 10.68 8.59
CA SER A 219 -43.82 10.29 9.68
C SER A 219 -43.83 11.37 10.76
N THR A 220 -43.81 10.97 12.03
CA THR A 220 -43.72 11.90 13.17
C THR A 220 -42.51 12.83 13.04
N THR A 221 -41.41 12.36 12.46
CA THR A 221 -40.19 13.15 12.20
C THR A 221 -40.39 14.34 11.25
N LEU A 222 -41.51 14.40 10.52
CA LEU A 222 -41.90 15.54 9.69
C LEU A 222 -42.69 16.62 10.45
N PHE A 223 -42.92 16.46 11.74
CA PHE A 223 -43.63 17.45 12.55
C PHE A 223 -42.62 18.26 13.39
N PRO A 224 -42.86 19.57 13.62
CA PRO A 224 -41.95 20.41 14.40
C PRO A 224 -41.89 20.09 15.89
N ASP A 225 -43.05 19.74 16.47
CA ASP A 225 -43.17 19.45 17.91
C ASP A 225 -44.44 18.63 18.25
N VAL A 226 -44.49 18.09 19.47
CA VAL A 226 -45.68 17.42 20.04
C VAL A 226 -46.84 18.41 20.10
N GLY A 227 -48.00 18.00 19.58
CA GLY A 227 -49.20 18.82 19.52
C GLY A 227 -49.33 19.69 18.27
N THR A 228 -48.31 19.75 17.42
CA THR A 228 -48.44 20.42 16.11
C THR A 228 -49.42 19.67 15.20
N SER A 229 -50.34 20.41 14.60
CA SER A 229 -51.40 19.87 13.75
C SER A 229 -51.00 19.70 12.27
N CYS A 230 -49.87 20.29 11.86
CA CYS A 230 -49.47 20.41 10.47
C CYS A 230 -48.05 19.86 10.27
N CYS A 231 -47.85 19.09 9.19
CA CYS A 231 -46.52 18.59 8.85
C CYS A 231 -45.63 19.71 8.26
N ALA A 232 -44.32 19.51 8.29
CA ALA A 232 -43.31 20.45 7.81
C ALA A 232 -43.53 20.95 6.38
N LEU A 233 -44.08 20.08 5.51
CA LEU A 233 -44.37 20.42 4.11
C LEU A 233 -45.52 21.41 3.95
N CYS A 234 -46.36 21.56 4.97
CA CYS A 234 -47.49 22.48 4.99
C CYS A 234 -47.21 23.76 5.80
N LEU A 235 -45.99 23.93 6.32
CA LEU A 235 -45.64 25.12 7.10
C LEU A 235 -45.27 26.29 6.19
N PRO A 236 -45.71 27.53 6.52
CA PRO A 236 -45.45 28.72 5.70
C PRO A 236 -43.96 28.99 5.45
N GLN A 237 -43.09 28.71 6.43
CA GLN A 237 -41.64 28.88 6.34
C GLN A 237 -40.94 27.85 5.42
N HIS A 238 -41.66 26.80 5.00
CA HIS A 238 -41.19 25.80 4.05
C HIS A 238 -42.06 25.76 2.79
N ASN A 239 -42.90 26.79 2.56
CA ASN A 239 -43.57 27.01 1.29
C ASN A 239 -42.52 27.30 0.21
N LEU A 240 -41.99 26.24 -0.39
CA LEU A 240 -41.57 26.26 -1.78
C LEU A 240 -42.83 26.64 -2.57
N LYS A 241 -42.96 27.93 -2.88
CA LYS A 241 -44.14 28.49 -3.57
C LYS A 241 -44.33 28.00 -5.01
N ASP A 242 -43.56 27.00 -5.44
CA ASP A 242 -43.79 26.27 -6.68
C ASP A 242 -43.71 24.76 -6.39
N ILE A 243 -44.84 24.13 -6.06
CA ILE A 243 -45.03 22.69 -6.31
C ILE A 243 -46.24 22.55 -7.22
N PRO A 244 -46.05 22.42 -8.55
CA PRO A 244 -47.03 21.80 -9.40
C PRO A 244 -47.00 20.28 -9.16
N GLU A 245 -48.19 19.71 -8.97
CA GLU A 245 -48.50 18.27 -9.01
C GLU A 245 -47.88 17.35 -7.93
N PRO A 246 -48.55 16.23 -7.59
CA PRO A 246 -48.12 15.32 -6.54
C PRO A 246 -46.69 14.86 -6.79
N CYS A 247 -45.84 15.02 -5.76
CA CYS A 247 -44.42 14.72 -5.72
C CYS A 247 -44.04 13.41 -6.46
N THR A 248 -43.72 13.51 -7.75
CA THR A 248 -43.11 12.44 -8.56
C THR A 248 -41.59 12.61 -8.71
N GLY A 249 -41.01 13.67 -8.15
CA GLY A 249 -39.56 13.88 -8.08
C GLY A 249 -38.95 13.35 -6.77
N TYR A 250 -38.16 12.28 -6.87
CA TYR A 250 -37.37 11.70 -5.78
C TYR A 250 -36.33 12.69 -5.21
N SER A 251 -36.76 13.63 -4.36
CA SER A 251 -35.89 14.16 -3.30
C SER A 251 -36.12 13.30 -2.07
N SER A 252 -35.07 12.67 -1.53
CA SER A 252 -35.20 11.83 -0.35
C SER A 252 -35.88 12.61 0.79
N PRO A 253 -36.94 12.06 1.41
CA PRO A 253 -37.70 12.81 2.41
C PRO A 253 -36.81 13.10 3.63
N LYS A 254 -36.44 14.37 3.80
CA LYS A 254 -35.76 14.88 5.01
C LYS A 254 -36.78 15.16 6.12
N CYS A 255 -36.41 14.89 7.38
CA CYS A 255 -37.19 15.28 8.57
C CYS A 255 -37.29 16.81 8.73
N TYR A 256 -38.13 17.30 9.64
CA TYR A 256 -38.29 18.73 9.89
C TYR A 256 -36.95 19.42 10.21
N TYR A 257 -36.19 18.91 11.18
CA TYR A 257 -34.92 19.52 11.60
C TYR A 257 -33.84 19.51 10.50
N CYS A 258 -33.76 18.43 9.70
CA CYS A 258 -32.85 18.38 8.55
C CYS A 258 -33.25 19.32 7.40
N ARG A 259 -34.49 19.83 7.38
CA ARG A 259 -34.94 20.87 6.43
C ARG A 259 -34.59 22.27 6.90
N ASP A 260 -34.53 22.48 8.21
CA ASP A 260 -34.27 23.79 8.83
C ASP A 260 -32.77 24.14 8.92
N LEU A 261 -31.87 23.26 8.46
CA LEU A 261 -30.39 23.42 8.28
C LEU A 261 -29.56 23.98 9.46
N PHE A 262 -30.18 24.38 10.57
CA PHE A 262 -29.52 25.11 11.67
C PHE A 262 -29.93 24.63 13.08
N ARG A 263 -30.75 23.58 13.20
CA ARG A 263 -31.17 23.01 14.50
C ARG A 263 -30.71 21.57 14.67
N GLU A 264 -30.09 21.27 15.81
CA GLU A 264 -29.81 19.89 16.21
C GLU A 264 -31.14 19.15 16.44
N ALA A 265 -31.31 17.99 15.82
CA ALA A 265 -32.55 17.23 15.91
C ALA A 265 -32.64 16.54 17.29
N PRO A 266 -33.78 16.64 18.00
CA PRO A 266 -34.02 15.84 19.19
C PRO A 266 -33.93 14.36 18.82
N TYR A 267 -33.42 13.54 19.73
CA TYR A 267 -33.35 12.10 19.52
C TYR A 267 -33.72 11.33 20.78
N ARG A 268 -34.25 10.12 20.60
CA ARG A 268 -34.42 9.14 21.67
C ARG A 268 -33.60 7.89 21.36
N ARG A 269 -33.16 7.18 22.40
CA ARG A 269 -32.41 5.92 22.26
C ARG A 269 -33.34 4.75 22.50
N CYS A 270 -33.38 3.80 21.56
CA CYS A 270 -34.17 2.57 21.77
C CYS A 270 -33.55 1.72 22.89
N ALA A 271 -34.34 1.27 23.86
CA ALA A 271 -33.88 0.44 24.97
C ALA A 271 -33.32 -0.92 24.51
N ARG A 272 -33.87 -1.48 23.42
CA ARG A 272 -33.46 -2.78 22.86
C ARG A 272 -32.36 -2.65 21.80
N PHE A 273 -32.58 -1.90 20.72
CA PHE A 273 -31.57 -1.73 19.65
C PHE A 273 -30.48 -0.70 19.98
N GLN A 274 -30.65 0.18 20.97
CA GLN A 274 -29.67 1.24 21.34
C GLN A 274 -29.36 2.29 20.25
N ASN A 275 -29.99 2.21 19.07
CA ASN A 275 -29.92 3.26 18.05
C ASN A 275 -30.55 4.57 18.52
N LYS A 276 -29.99 5.69 18.05
CA LYS A 276 -30.59 7.01 18.12
C LYS A 276 -31.64 7.14 17.02
N TYR A 277 -32.88 7.48 17.40
CA TYR A 277 -33.97 7.80 16.49
C TYR A 277 -34.32 9.28 16.63
N ILE A 278 -34.46 9.98 15.50
CA ILE A 278 -34.94 11.37 15.51
C ILE A 278 -36.33 11.39 16.13
N HIS A 279 -36.54 12.31 17.06
CA HIS A 279 -37.79 12.52 17.74
C HIS A 279 -38.28 13.94 17.47
N TYR A 280 -39.59 14.11 17.38
CA TYR A 280 -40.22 15.39 17.05
C TYR A 280 -40.52 16.24 18.29
N ASP A 281 -40.62 15.63 19.47
CA ASP A 281 -40.74 16.36 20.74
C ASP A 281 -39.46 17.16 21.05
N SER A 282 -39.62 18.48 21.12
CA SER A 282 -38.55 19.43 21.37
C SER A 282 -38.52 19.96 22.81
N THR A 283 -39.46 19.54 23.66
CA THR A 283 -39.53 19.96 25.07
C THR A 283 -38.31 19.51 25.87
N GLU A 284 -37.92 20.23 26.93
CA GLU A 284 -36.79 19.85 27.81
C GLU A 284 -37.00 18.48 28.51
N SER A 285 -38.24 18.00 28.58
CA SER A 285 -38.59 16.63 28.99
C SER A 285 -38.26 15.57 27.93
N ALA A 286 -38.13 15.93 26.66
CA ALA A 286 -37.57 15.09 25.62
C ALA A 286 -36.04 15.15 25.73
N PRO A 287 -35.37 14.05 26.08
CA PRO A 287 -34.00 14.14 26.50
C PRO A 287 -33.10 14.42 25.30
N ASN A 288 -32.57 15.65 25.22
CA ASN A 288 -31.23 15.87 24.65
C ASN A 288 -30.15 15.03 25.38
N HIS A 289 -30.51 14.39 26.51
CA HIS A 289 -29.61 13.69 27.41
C HIS A 289 -30.20 12.39 28.01
N GLY A 290 -30.37 11.34 27.20
CA GLY A 290 -30.19 9.95 27.65
C GLY A 290 -31.03 9.39 28.81
N LYS A 291 -32.18 9.97 29.17
CA LYS A 291 -33.08 9.37 30.18
C LYS A 291 -34.44 9.04 29.58
N GLU A 292 -34.54 7.86 28.98
CA GLU A 292 -35.77 7.06 28.95
C GLU A 292 -35.38 5.63 28.52
N TYR A 293 -35.08 4.76 29.49
CA TYR A 293 -34.75 3.35 29.28
C TYR A 293 -35.96 2.50 28.83
N THR A 294 -37.08 3.12 28.51
CA THR A 294 -38.36 2.46 28.16
C THR A 294 -38.74 2.60 26.69
N PHE A 295 -38.12 3.51 25.93
CA PHE A 295 -38.49 3.72 24.53
C PHE A 295 -38.14 2.51 23.67
N LEU A 296 -39.15 1.93 23.02
CA LEU A 296 -38.99 0.90 21.99
C LEU A 296 -39.29 1.52 20.63
N CYS A 297 -38.39 1.35 19.65
CA CYS A 297 -38.67 1.84 18.30
C CYS A 297 -39.80 1.02 17.65
N ALA A 298 -40.33 1.51 16.53
CA ALA A 298 -41.43 0.85 15.81
C ALA A 298 -41.11 -0.62 15.50
N GLU A 299 -39.90 -0.94 15.05
CA GLU A 299 -39.45 -2.32 14.82
C GLU A 299 -39.46 -3.18 16.09
N CYS A 300 -39.04 -2.64 17.23
CA CYS A 300 -39.08 -3.36 18.52
C CYS A 300 -40.51 -3.66 18.95
N GLN A 301 -41.44 -2.73 18.74
CA GLN A 301 -42.84 -2.88 19.16
C GLN A 301 -43.56 -3.94 18.31
N HIS A 302 -43.23 -4.05 17.02
CA HIS A 302 -43.85 -5.01 16.10
C HIS A 302 -43.20 -6.40 16.11
N SER A 303 -42.13 -6.60 16.90
CA SER A 303 -41.52 -7.90 17.22
C SER A 303 -41.07 -8.75 16.01
N ILE A 304 -40.71 -8.14 14.88
CA ILE A 304 -40.44 -8.86 13.63
C ILE A 304 -39.02 -9.43 13.58
N THR A 305 -38.04 -8.82 14.26
CA THR A 305 -36.64 -9.24 14.19
C THR A 305 -36.09 -9.70 15.55
N ASN A 306 -35.58 -10.94 15.59
CA ASN A 306 -34.81 -11.44 16.73
C ASN A 306 -33.35 -10.94 16.73
N LYS A 307 -32.87 -10.40 15.60
CA LYS A 307 -31.51 -9.86 15.46
C LYS A 307 -31.44 -8.41 15.94
N VAL A 308 -31.12 -8.23 17.22
CA VAL A 308 -30.92 -6.93 17.86
C VAL A 308 -29.60 -6.28 17.42
N THR A 309 -28.64 -7.10 17.04
CA THR A 309 -27.30 -6.69 16.66
C THR A 309 -26.92 -7.32 15.32
N VAL A 310 -25.95 -6.69 14.67
CA VAL A 310 -25.31 -7.20 13.46
C VAL A 310 -23.82 -7.30 13.75
N ASP A 311 -23.28 -8.50 13.51
CA ASP A 311 -21.84 -8.73 13.52
C ASP A 311 -21.24 -8.23 12.21
N ILE A 312 -20.27 -7.34 12.33
CA ILE A 312 -19.59 -6.74 11.18
C ILE A 312 -18.09 -7.00 11.34
N PRO A 313 -17.45 -7.70 10.38
CA PRO A 313 -16.00 -7.80 10.37
C PRO A 313 -15.41 -6.44 9.98
N VAL A 314 -14.58 -5.86 10.84
CA VAL A 314 -13.92 -4.57 10.61
C VAL A 314 -12.42 -4.71 10.82
N SER A 315 -11.62 -4.14 9.92
CA SER A 315 -10.15 -4.16 10.04
C SER A 315 -9.67 -3.34 11.24
N ILE A 316 -8.60 -3.79 11.88
CA ILE A 316 -7.97 -3.05 12.99
C ILE A 316 -7.52 -1.65 12.57
N ASP A 317 -7.04 -1.48 11.33
CA ASP A 317 -6.70 -0.18 10.75
C ASP A 317 -7.89 0.79 10.74
N THR A 318 -9.05 0.33 10.27
CA THR A 318 -10.28 1.14 10.29
C THR A 318 -10.67 1.52 11.71
N LEU A 319 -10.57 0.59 12.67
CA LEU A 319 -10.88 0.88 14.08
C LEU A 319 -9.91 1.89 14.68
N ILE A 320 -8.62 1.81 14.37
CA ILE A 320 -7.60 2.77 14.84
C ILE A 320 -7.86 4.16 14.28
N ASN A 321 -8.18 4.26 12.99
CA ASN A 321 -8.47 5.56 12.36
C ASN A 321 -9.72 6.23 12.96
N GLU A 322 -10.72 5.46 13.38
CA GLU A 322 -11.93 6.00 14.00
C GLU A 322 -11.84 6.18 15.53
N ASN A 323 -10.90 5.51 16.21
CA ASN A 323 -10.83 5.43 17.68
C ASN A 323 -9.40 5.60 18.24
N LYS A 324 -8.56 6.39 17.56
CA LYS A 324 -7.13 6.53 17.86
C LYS A 324 -6.86 6.80 19.34
N VAL A 325 -7.59 7.73 19.95
CA VAL A 325 -7.41 8.13 21.35
C VAL A 325 -7.70 6.97 22.31
N GLN A 326 -8.83 6.29 22.13
CA GLN A 326 -9.28 5.20 23.01
C GLN A 326 -8.34 3.99 22.88
N LEU A 327 -7.96 3.62 21.66
CA LEU A 327 -7.06 2.50 21.39
C LEU A 327 -5.64 2.75 21.86
N PHE A 328 -5.08 3.94 21.62
CA PHE A 328 -3.72 4.24 22.05
C PHE A 328 -3.62 4.35 23.56
N LYS A 329 -4.65 4.91 24.22
CA LYS A 329 -4.74 4.90 25.69
C LYS A 329 -4.79 3.46 26.22
N TYR A 330 -5.61 2.59 25.63
CA TYR A 330 -5.72 1.19 26.05
C TYR A 330 -4.41 0.41 25.85
N LEU A 331 -3.70 0.65 24.74
CA LEU A 331 -2.44 -0.02 24.40
C LEU A 331 -1.21 0.65 25.03
N ASN A 332 -1.39 1.68 25.86
CA ASN A 332 -0.33 2.47 26.48
C ASN A 332 0.69 3.04 25.47
N ILE A 333 0.18 3.62 24.38
CA ILE A 333 0.96 4.28 23.32
C ILE A 333 0.75 5.80 23.46
N LYS A 334 1.85 6.53 23.67
CA LYS A 334 1.88 8.00 23.65
C LYS A 334 2.71 8.46 22.45
N VAL A 335 2.10 9.25 21.55
CA VAL A 335 2.74 9.77 20.33
C VAL A 335 2.79 11.30 20.44
N LYS A 336 3.95 11.90 20.14
CA LYS A 336 4.16 13.36 20.26
C LYS A 336 3.42 14.19 19.19
N ASP A 337 3.02 13.56 18.09
CA ASP A 337 2.38 14.18 16.93
C ASP A 337 1.16 13.35 16.49
N ASP A 338 0.29 13.91 15.65
CA ASP A 338 -0.88 13.25 15.07
C ASP A 338 -0.53 12.27 13.93
N ILE A 339 0.51 11.47 14.12
CA ILE A 339 1.07 10.58 13.10
C ILE A 339 0.23 9.33 12.93
N ASP A 340 0.11 8.89 11.67
CA ASP A 340 -0.34 7.55 11.33
C ASP A 340 0.82 6.53 11.47
N ILE A 341 0.82 5.80 12.58
CA ILE A 341 1.82 4.77 12.88
C ILE A 341 1.65 3.49 12.03
N LEU A 342 0.49 3.31 11.39
CA LEU A 342 0.19 2.14 10.57
C LEU A 342 0.65 2.33 9.12
N SER A 343 0.78 3.58 8.66
CA SER A 343 1.35 3.94 7.37
C SER A 343 2.61 3.15 7.01
N THR A 344 2.72 2.74 5.75
CA THR A 344 3.91 2.06 5.20
C THR A 344 5.13 2.97 5.19
N ALA A 345 4.97 4.30 5.17
CA ALA A 345 6.07 5.26 5.26
C ALA A 345 6.68 5.37 6.67
N TRP A 346 5.98 4.83 7.68
CA TRP A 346 6.39 4.86 9.08
C TRP A 346 7.09 3.55 9.47
N SER A 347 8.42 3.59 9.67
CA SER A 347 9.17 2.44 10.18
C SER A 347 9.16 2.39 11.71
N LEU A 348 9.35 1.20 12.28
CA LEU A 348 9.52 1.06 13.74
C LEU A 348 10.74 1.81 14.26
N PHE A 349 11.77 2.01 13.43
CA PHE A 349 12.92 2.85 13.76
C PHE A 349 12.53 4.32 13.93
N LYS A 350 11.67 4.87 13.06
CA LYS A 350 11.16 6.25 13.22
C LYS A 350 10.35 6.44 14.51
N SER A 351 9.77 5.37 15.06
CA SER A 351 9.04 5.44 16.33
C SER A 351 9.92 5.80 17.52
N LYS A 352 11.25 5.60 17.45
CA LYS A 352 12.17 5.80 18.59
C LYS A 352 12.21 7.25 19.10
N ASP A 353 12.06 8.24 18.21
CA ASP A 353 12.19 9.67 18.57
C ASP A 353 10.83 10.32 18.89
N LYS A 354 9.74 9.72 18.40
CA LYS A 354 8.40 10.32 18.37
C LYS A 354 7.37 9.65 19.27
N VAL A 355 7.66 8.45 19.76
CA VAL A 355 6.86 7.75 20.77
C VAL A 355 7.51 7.98 22.12
N GLU A 356 6.76 8.49 23.09
CA GLU A 356 7.30 8.68 24.43
C GLU A 356 7.41 7.34 25.14
N PHE A 357 8.64 6.89 25.34
CA PHE A 357 9.00 5.81 26.24
C PHE A 357 9.00 6.35 27.68
N GLY A 358 7.82 6.78 28.17
CA GLY A 358 7.66 7.28 29.54
C GLY A 358 8.09 6.25 30.59
N LYS A 359 8.48 6.71 31.79
CA LYS A 359 8.84 5.85 32.93
C LYS A 359 7.63 5.06 33.43
N THR A 360 7.91 3.96 34.12
CA THR A 360 7.00 2.96 34.72
C THR A 360 5.88 3.54 35.60
N GLU A 361 5.95 4.81 36.02
CA GLU A 361 4.97 5.44 36.92
C GLU A 361 3.58 5.66 36.31
N ASP A 362 3.45 5.61 34.97
CA ASP A 362 2.13 5.58 34.29
C ASP A 362 1.57 4.16 34.13
N ILE A 363 2.33 3.13 34.52
CA ILE A 363 1.91 1.72 34.49
C ILE A 363 1.18 1.40 35.79
N ASN A 364 0.09 2.12 36.04
CA ASN A 364 -1.05 1.39 36.56
C ASN A 364 -1.44 0.44 35.43
N LEU A 365 -1.09 -0.84 35.57
CA LEU A 365 -1.96 -1.93 35.12
C LEU A 365 -3.36 -1.47 35.46
N VAL A 366 -4.09 -0.91 34.49
CA VAL A 366 -5.37 -0.26 34.76
C VAL A 366 -6.22 -1.35 35.37
N SER A 367 -6.37 -1.29 36.69
CA SER A 367 -7.29 -2.08 37.45
C SER A 367 -8.63 -1.75 36.83
N PHE A 368 -9.13 -2.76 36.11
CA PHE A 368 -10.37 -2.74 35.34
C PHE A 368 -11.47 -2.08 36.17
N SER A 369 -11.74 -0.81 35.90
CA SER A 369 -12.87 -0.08 36.45
C SER A 369 -13.61 0.57 35.30
N SER A 370 -14.56 -0.21 34.77
CA SER A 370 -15.91 0.19 34.30
C SER A 370 -16.09 1.34 33.30
N SER A 371 -15.04 1.99 32.80
CA SER A 371 -15.16 3.19 31.96
C SER A 371 -14.18 3.16 30.78
N ILE A 372 -14.17 2.05 30.04
CA ILE A 372 -13.63 2.05 28.69
C ILE A 372 -14.58 2.89 27.85
N MET A 373 -14.11 4.01 27.30
CA MET A 373 -14.91 4.78 26.35
C MET A 373 -15.33 3.87 25.19
N PRO A 374 -16.62 3.82 24.84
CA PRO A 374 -17.10 2.91 23.81
C PRO A 374 -16.44 3.24 22.48
N LEU A 375 -15.98 2.20 21.78
CA LEU A 375 -15.49 2.32 20.42
C LEU A 375 -16.66 2.68 19.49
N VAL A 376 -16.33 3.35 18.39
CA VAL A 376 -17.27 3.70 17.33
C VAL A 376 -16.81 3.12 15.99
N HIS A 377 -17.77 2.78 15.14
CA HIS A 377 -17.54 2.51 13.73
C HIS A 377 -18.62 3.20 12.89
N ARG A 378 -18.21 4.03 11.93
CA ARG A 378 -19.05 4.95 11.14
C ARG A 378 -19.95 5.81 12.02
N ASN A 379 -19.38 6.40 13.07
CA ASN A 379 -20.07 7.21 14.09
C ASN A 379 -21.14 6.45 14.91
N LYS A 380 -21.13 5.11 14.91
CA LYS A 380 -22.05 4.28 15.69
C LYS A 380 -21.30 3.54 16.78
N SER A 381 -21.91 3.46 17.96
CA SER A 381 -21.33 2.74 19.10
C SER A 381 -21.17 1.26 18.81
N ILE A 382 -20.02 0.71 19.19
CA ILE A 382 -19.73 -0.73 19.20
C ILE A 382 -20.13 -1.28 20.57
N LEU A 383 -21.06 -2.23 20.58
CA LEU A 383 -21.66 -2.77 21.80
C LEU A 383 -20.71 -3.68 22.57
N ASN A 384 -19.87 -4.42 21.86
CA ASN A 384 -18.90 -5.36 22.41
C ASN A 384 -17.48 -4.77 22.51
N SER A 385 -17.35 -3.46 22.77
CA SER A 385 -16.07 -2.72 22.77
C SER A 385 -14.97 -3.41 23.58
N THR A 386 -15.27 -3.88 24.79
CA THR A 386 -14.29 -4.59 25.65
C THR A 386 -13.77 -5.87 25.01
N ALA A 387 -14.64 -6.65 24.35
CA ALA A 387 -14.23 -7.86 23.65
C ALA A 387 -13.35 -7.53 22.44
N VAL A 388 -13.67 -6.46 21.70
CA VAL A 388 -12.86 -5.98 20.58
C VAL A 388 -11.46 -5.55 21.04
N PHE A 389 -11.34 -4.80 22.13
CA PHE A 389 -10.05 -4.44 22.73
C PHE A 389 -9.21 -5.68 23.07
N ASN A 390 -9.81 -6.66 23.74
CA ASN A 390 -9.14 -7.90 24.11
C ASN A 390 -8.71 -8.72 22.88
N GLN A 391 -9.52 -8.76 21.82
CA GLN A 391 -9.15 -9.41 20.56
C GLN A 391 -7.95 -8.73 19.91
N ILE A 392 -7.93 -7.40 19.83
CA ILE A 392 -6.80 -6.62 19.30
C ILE A 392 -5.53 -6.93 20.11
N GLN A 393 -5.62 -6.89 21.46
CA GLN A 393 -4.49 -7.21 22.32
C GLN A 393 -4.00 -8.64 22.13
N THR A 394 -4.91 -9.61 21.98
CA THR A 394 -4.57 -11.02 21.72
C THR A 394 -3.81 -11.17 20.40
N TRP A 395 -4.26 -10.50 19.33
CA TRP A 395 -3.56 -10.49 18.05
C TRP A 395 -2.14 -9.93 18.16
N ILE A 396 -1.99 -8.77 18.80
CA ILE A 396 -0.68 -8.15 19.06
C ILE A 396 0.23 -9.12 19.82
N GLN A 397 -0.26 -9.69 20.93
CA GLN A 397 0.53 -10.55 21.82
C GLN A 397 0.88 -11.89 21.20
N SER A 398 0.02 -12.46 20.36
CA SER A 398 0.31 -13.70 19.63
C SER A 398 1.56 -13.57 18.73
N GLY A 399 1.79 -12.35 18.25
CA GLY A 399 2.73 -12.01 17.19
C GLY A 399 2.56 -12.86 15.94
N LYS A 400 1.33 -13.29 15.67
CA LYS A 400 0.86 -13.88 14.42
C LYS A 400 0.01 -12.84 13.68
N SER A 401 -0.27 -13.11 12.43
CA SER A 401 -1.26 -12.41 11.61
C SER A 401 -2.37 -13.38 11.22
N GLU A 402 -3.54 -12.84 10.87
CA GLU A 402 -4.58 -13.60 10.18
C GLU A 402 -4.03 -14.15 8.86
N TRP A 403 -4.38 -15.40 8.52
CA TRP A 403 -4.04 -16.03 7.25
C TRP A 403 -5.29 -16.13 6.39
N VAL A 404 -5.16 -15.78 5.11
CA VAL A 404 -6.23 -15.82 4.12
C VAL A 404 -5.70 -16.46 2.85
N THR A 405 -6.55 -17.28 2.23
CA THR A 405 -6.25 -17.99 1.00
C THR A 405 -6.34 -17.06 -0.21
N CYS A 406 -5.33 -17.06 -1.07
CA CYS A 406 -5.35 -16.35 -2.34
C CYS A 406 -6.34 -17.01 -3.32
N TYR A 407 -7.24 -16.25 -3.95
CA TYR A 407 -8.25 -16.83 -4.84
C TYR A 407 -7.69 -17.25 -6.21
N ILE A 408 -6.44 -16.89 -6.53
CA ILE A 408 -5.79 -17.22 -7.80
C ILE A 408 -4.90 -18.46 -7.67
N CYS A 409 -3.98 -18.49 -6.70
CA CYS A 409 -3.07 -19.63 -6.52
C CYS A 409 -3.52 -20.63 -5.45
N CYS A 410 -4.57 -20.32 -4.68
CA CYS A 410 -5.09 -21.16 -3.61
C CYS A 410 -4.11 -21.45 -2.46
N ASP A 411 -3.00 -20.73 -2.37
CA ASP A 411 -2.09 -20.77 -1.22
C ASP A 411 -2.52 -19.80 -0.13
N ASP A 412 -2.17 -20.11 1.13
CA ASP A 412 -2.44 -19.26 2.28
C ASP A 412 -1.33 -18.23 2.50
N PHE A 413 -1.75 -16.98 2.73
CA PHE A 413 -0.83 -15.88 3.02
C PHE A 413 -1.30 -15.10 4.24
N PRO A 414 -0.37 -14.43 4.96
CA PRO A 414 -0.73 -13.39 5.92
C PRO A 414 -1.64 -12.33 5.28
N ARG A 415 -2.67 -11.86 6.01
CA ARG A 415 -3.67 -10.90 5.53
C ARG A 415 -3.04 -9.64 4.93
N ASN A 416 -1.94 -9.16 5.49
CA ASN A 416 -1.20 -7.99 4.99
C ASN A 416 -0.49 -8.21 3.62
N LYS A 417 -0.46 -9.43 3.10
CA LYS A 417 0.06 -9.79 1.76
C LYS A 417 -1.06 -10.06 0.74
N ILE A 418 -2.31 -10.06 1.19
CA ILE A 418 -3.50 -10.22 0.37
C ILE A 418 -4.06 -8.84 0.05
N ASN A 419 -4.57 -8.67 -1.18
CA ASN A 419 -5.12 -7.41 -1.66
C ASN A 419 -6.42 -7.64 -2.41
N ASP A 420 -7.27 -6.61 -2.42
CA ASP A 420 -8.43 -6.57 -3.31
C ASP A 420 -8.01 -6.74 -4.77
N THR A 421 -8.72 -7.60 -5.48
CA THR A 421 -8.41 -7.87 -6.90
C THR A 421 -8.67 -6.67 -7.80
N CYS A 422 -9.67 -5.84 -7.49
CA CYS A 422 -10.08 -4.73 -8.37
C CYS A 422 -10.60 -3.46 -7.69
N GLY A 423 -10.84 -3.48 -6.38
CA GLY A 423 -11.35 -2.32 -5.64
C GLY A 423 -12.82 -1.94 -5.93
N ASN A 424 -13.57 -2.80 -6.63
CA ASN A 424 -15.02 -2.66 -6.77
C ASN A 424 -15.71 -3.12 -5.47
N LYS A 425 -16.61 -2.30 -4.92
CA LYS A 425 -17.32 -2.57 -3.65
C LYS A 425 -18.13 -3.87 -3.64
N LEU A 426 -18.56 -4.34 -4.81
CA LEU A 426 -19.31 -5.60 -4.95
C LEU A 426 -18.42 -6.82 -5.25
N CYS A 427 -17.11 -6.62 -5.44
CA CYS A 427 -16.16 -7.70 -5.64
C CYS A 427 -15.45 -8.01 -4.32
N HIS A 428 -15.72 -9.19 -3.77
CA HIS A 428 -15.09 -9.67 -2.54
C HIS A 428 -13.88 -10.59 -2.81
N ALA A 429 -13.43 -10.69 -4.06
CA ALA A 429 -12.31 -11.54 -4.41
C ALA A 429 -10.98 -10.88 -4.02
N GLU A 430 -10.16 -11.63 -3.30
CA GLU A 430 -8.86 -11.21 -2.78
C GLU A 430 -7.74 -12.11 -3.32
N ALA A 431 -6.55 -11.54 -3.58
CA ALA A 431 -5.42 -12.29 -4.11
C ALA A 431 -4.07 -11.76 -3.61
N CYS A 432 -3.05 -12.61 -3.63
CA CYS A 432 -1.69 -12.23 -3.25
C CYS A 432 -1.07 -11.27 -4.29
N THR A 433 -0.13 -10.44 -3.83
CA THR A 433 0.56 -9.45 -4.68
C THR A 433 1.17 -10.08 -5.94
N GLU A 434 1.79 -11.26 -5.84
CA GLU A 434 2.44 -11.92 -6.97
C GLU A 434 1.45 -12.37 -8.05
N CYS A 435 0.30 -12.91 -7.66
CA CYS A 435 -0.73 -13.29 -8.62
C CYS A 435 -1.34 -12.08 -9.33
N LEU A 436 -1.57 -10.98 -8.61
CA LEU A 436 -2.06 -9.74 -9.20
C LEU A 436 -1.03 -9.08 -10.13
N MET A 437 0.25 -9.11 -9.76
CA MET A 437 1.35 -8.69 -10.64
C MET A 437 1.30 -9.53 -11.92
N LYS A 438 1.34 -10.86 -11.83
CA LYS A 438 1.28 -11.75 -13.00
C LYS A 438 0.06 -11.50 -13.88
N TRP A 439 -1.12 -11.32 -13.29
CA TRP A 439 -2.37 -11.07 -14.03
C TRP A 439 -2.34 -9.74 -14.77
N TYR A 440 -2.12 -8.63 -14.06
CA TYR A 440 -2.21 -7.30 -14.67
C TYR A 440 -0.97 -6.97 -15.50
N GLN A 441 0.19 -7.53 -15.19
CA GLN A 441 1.42 -7.35 -15.97
C GLN A 441 1.52 -8.30 -17.17
N ALA A 442 0.55 -9.19 -17.39
CA ALA A 442 0.51 -9.97 -18.63
C ALA A 442 0.37 -9.10 -19.88
N VAL A 443 -0.08 -7.85 -19.73
CA VAL A 443 -0.17 -6.86 -20.80
C VAL A 443 0.95 -5.84 -20.63
N GLN A 444 1.93 -5.83 -21.53
CA GLN A 444 3.06 -4.91 -21.53
C GLN A 444 3.21 -4.23 -22.90
N PRO A 445 3.88 -3.07 -22.98
CA PRO A 445 4.33 -2.54 -24.25
C PRO A 445 5.16 -3.59 -25.01
N GLY A 446 4.86 -3.75 -26.29
CA GLY A 446 5.45 -4.76 -27.17
C GLY A 446 4.72 -6.10 -27.20
N SER A 447 3.82 -6.38 -26.25
CA SER A 447 3.09 -7.64 -26.16
C SER A 447 1.70 -7.59 -26.78
N ILE A 448 1.08 -8.77 -26.91
CA ILE A 448 -0.34 -8.88 -27.19
C ILE A 448 -1.18 -8.31 -26.04
N VAL A 449 -2.27 -7.61 -26.39
CA VAL A 449 -3.25 -7.07 -25.45
C VAL A 449 -4.44 -8.02 -25.42
N LEU A 450 -4.55 -8.78 -24.34
CA LEU A 450 -5.73 -9.57 -24.06
C LEU A 450 -6.68 -8.75 -23.18
N THR A 451 -7.87 -8.45 -23.69
CA THR A 451 -8.89 -7.65 -22.98
C THR A 451 -9.24 -8.22 -21.61
N ALA A 452 -9.20 -9.55 -21.45
CA ALA A 452 -9.42 -10.22 -20.16
C ALA A 452 -8.44 -9.77 -19.06
N HIS A 453 -7.18 -9.48 -19.41
CA HIS A 453 -6.15 -9.04 -18.46
C HIS A 453 -6.23 -7.53 -18.15
N LEU A 454 -7.06 -6.77 -18.88
CA LEU A 454 -7.42 -5.39 -18.56
C LEU A 454 -8.56 -5.31 -17.53
N LEU A 455 -9.21 -6.45 -17.25
CA LEU A 455 -10.35 -6.58 -16.37
C LEU A 455 -9.98 -7.36 -15.11
N CYS A 456 -10.80 -7.21 -14.07
CA CYS A 456 -10.70 -8.04 -12.87
C CYS A 456 -10.78 -9.53 -13.23
N PRO A 457 -9.91 -10.40 -12.69
CA PRO A 457 -9.95 -11.84 -12.97
C PRO A 457 -11.30 -12.49 -12.59
N PHE A 458 -12.00 -11.93 -11.61
CA PHE A 458 -13.24 -12.50 -11.06
C PHE A 458 -14.48 -11.77 -11.58
N CYS A 459 -14.70 -10.51 -11.18
CA CYS A 459 -15.93 -9.80 -11.50
C CYS A 459 -15.98 -9.25 -12.93
N LYS A 460 -14.89 -9.35 -13.71
CA LYS A 460 -14.75 -8.83 -15.08
C LYS A 460 -15.04 -7.33 -15.24
N HIS A 461 -15.14 -6.58 -14.16
CA HIS A 461 -15.22 -5.12 -14.22
C HIS A 461 -13.83 -4.51 -14.35
N VAL A 462 -13.78 -3.29 -14.92
CA VAL A 462 -12.56 -2.49 -14.97
C VAL A 462 -12.11 -2.19 -13.55
N PRO A 463 -10.86 -2.53 -13.16
CA PRO A 463 -10.38 -2.27 -11.82
C PRO A 463 -10.26 -0.75 -11.54
N ASN A 464 -10.31 -0.38 -10.26
CA ASN A 464 -10.08 1.00 -9.85
C ASN A 464 -8.68 1.45 -10.30
N GLY A 465 -8.56 2.70 -10.75
CA GLY A 465 -7.29 3.31 -11.15
C GLY A 465 -6.18 3.19 -10.10
N LYS A 466 -6.50 3.16 -8.79
CA LYS A 466 -5.49 2.90 -7.74
C LYS A 466 -4.89 1.50 -7.82
N ILE A 467 -5.71 0.47 -8.07
CA ILE A 467 -5.26 -0.92 -8.22
C ILE A 467 -4.43 -1.06 -9.50
N LEU A 468 -4.92 -0.50 -10.61
CA LEU A 468 -4.18 -0.54 -11.88
C LEU A 468 -2.84 0.17 -11.78
N LYS A 469 -2.79 1.38 -11.22
CA LYS A 469 -1.52 2.10 -11.01
C LYS A 469 -0.51 1.30 -10.19
N LYS A 470 -0.99 0.53 -9.20
CA LYS A 470 -0.14 -0.30 -8.33
C LYS A 470 0.50 -1.48 -9.07
N TYR A 471 -0.26 -2.17 -9.93
CA TYR A 471 0.21 -3.41 -10.56
C TYR A 471 0.66 -3.23 -12.02
N ASN A 472 0.05 -2.31 -12.76
CA ASN A 472 0.40 -1.96 -14.13
C ASN A 472 -0.02 -0.51 -14.47
N LYS A 473 0.84 0.47 -14.11
CA LYS A 473 0.61 1.90 -14.36
C LYS A 473 0.45 2.22 -15.84
N GLN A 474 1.17 1.52 -16.71
CA GLN A 474 1.14 1.78 -18.15
C GLN A 474 -0.25 1.49 -18.73
N VAL A 475 -0.95 0.45 -18.27
CA VAL A 475 -2.29 0.08 -18.78
C VAL A 475 -3.34 1.17 -18.55
N CYS A 476 -3.11 2.10 -17.62
CA CYS A 476 -3.98 3.25 -17.45
C CYS A 476 -4.11 4.12 -18.71
N THR A 477 -3.12 4.13 -19.61
CA THR A 477 -3.20 4.87 -20.88
C THR A 477 -4.19 4.23 -21.85
N ILE A 478 -4.27 2.89 -21.87
CA ILE A 478 -5.21 2.12 -22.68
C ILE A 478 -6.65 2.38 -22.23
N LEU A 479 -6.90 2.39 -20.92
CA LEU A 479 -8.24 2.51 -20.37
C LEU A 479 -8.80 3.94 -20.39
N ARG A 480 -7.95 4.95 -20.63
CA ARG A 480 -8.30 6.38 -20.73
C ARG A 480 -8.65 6.82 -22.15
N SER A 481 -8.32 6.04 -23.18
CA SER A 481 -8.73 6.39 -24.54
C SER A 481 -10.23 6.17 -24.69
N ASP A 482 -10.97 7.20 -25.11
CA ASP A 482 -12.43 7.22 -25.31
C ASP A 482 -12.94 6.27 -26.43
N LYS A 483 -12.15 5.27 -26.83
CA LYS A 483 -12.42 4.30 -27.89
C LYS A 483 -12.44 2.86 -27.37
N LYS A 484 -13.20 2.60 -26.31
CA LYS A 484 -13.41 1.22 -25.83
C LYS A 484 -14.24 0.36 -26.79
N ASP A 485 -15.01 0.99 -27.66
CA ASP A 485 -16.06 0.34 -28.44
C ASP A 485 -15.61 -0.19 -29.83
N ASP A 486 -14.32 -0.12 -30.17
CA ASP A 486 -13.78 -0.54 -31.49
C ASP A 486 -12.80 -1.74 -31.40
N ILE A 487 -12.95 -2.61 -30.39
CA ILE A 487 -12.18 -3.87 -30.31
C ILE A 487 -12.92 -4.97 -31.09
N ASP A 488 -12.48 -5.19 -32.32
CA ASP A 488 -12.95 -6.21 -33.24
C ASP A 488 -12.58 -7.62 -32.75
N GLU A 489 -13.60 -8.46 -32.54
CA GLU A 489 -13.44 -9.83 -32.04
C GLU A 489 -12.60 -10.72 -32.97
N HIS A 490 -12.50 -10.38 -34.26
CA HIS A 490 -11.73 -11.16 -35.24
C HIS A 490 -10.24 -10.82 -35.24
N TRP A 491 -9.79 -9.89 -34.41
CA TRP A 491 -8.39 -9.44 -34.36
C TRP A 491 -7.77 -9.64 -32.98
N TYR A 492 -6.48 -10.00 -32.99
CA TYR A 492 -5.59 -9.80 -31.87
C TYR A 492 -5.00 -8.40 -31.93
N TYR A 493 -4.96 -7.73 -30.78
CA TYR A 493 -4.41 -6.37 -30.65
C TYR A 493 -3.04 -6.44 -30.01
N GLY A 494 -2.09 -5.64 -30.49
CA GLY A 494 -0.76 -5.49 -29.91
C GLY A 494 -0.60 -4.11 -29.30
N TRP A 495 0.14 -4.03 -28.18
CA TRP A 495 0.55 -2.76 -27.60
C TRP A 495 1.92 -2.40 -28.17
N ARG A 496 2.02 -1.27 -28.88
CA ARG A 496 3.29 -0.88 -29.51
C ARG A 496 4.23 -0.17 -28.53
N VAL A 497 5.53 -0.48 -28.61
CA VAL A 497 6.57 0.16 -27.78
C VAL A 497 6.80 1.63 -28.16
N ASP A 498 6.82 1.98 -29.46
CA ASP A 498 7.23 3.33 -29.86
C ASP A 498 6.12 4.40 -29.74
N CYS A 499 4.86 4.06 -30.00
CA CYS A 499 3.76 5.04 -29.91
C CYS A 499 2.83 4.81 -28.72
N TYR A 500 3.06 3.74 -27.94
CA TYR A 500 2.24 3.36 -26.78
C TYR A 500 0.73 3.19 -27.07
N LYS A 501 0.33 3.08 -28.34
CA LYS A 501 -1.06 2.82 -28.74
C LYS A 501 -1.32 1.32 -28.91
N VAL A 502 -2.58 0.94 -28.67
CA VAL A 502 -3.11 -0.39 -28.97
C VAL A 502 -3.62 -0.39 -30.40
N LYS A 503 -3.15 -1.34 -31.22
CA LYS A 503 -3.50 -1.46 -32.65
C LYS A 503 -3.76 -2.93 -33.02
N LYS A 504 -4.50 -3.13 -34.11
CA LYS A 504 -4.70 -4.45 -34.73
C LYS A 504 -3.33 -5.05 -35.08
N ALA A 505 -3.04 -6.24 -34.58
CA ALA A 505 -1.75 -6.91 -34.76
C ALA A 505 -1.87 -8.10 -35.72
N ARG A 506 -2.86 -8.97 -35.52
CA ARG A 506 -3.07 -10.14 -36.39
C ARG A 506 -4.53 -10.55 -36.41
N GLU A 507 -5.04 -10.92 -37.57
CA GLU A 507 -6.38 -11.48 -37.71
C GLU A 507 -6.41 -12.93 -37.21
N LYS A 508 -7.46 -13.32 -36.50
CA LYS A 508 -7.63 -14.68 -35.95
C LYS A 508 -7.81 -15.74 -37.03
N SER A 509 -8.39 -15.36 -38.17
CA SER A 509 -8.58 -16.24 -39.34
C SER A 509 -7.27 -16.76 -39.92
N CYS A 510 -6.15 -16.05 -39.70
CA CYS A 510 -4.82 -16.44 -40.16
C CYS A 510 -4.10 -17.46 -39.24
N MET A 511 -4.74 -17.95 -38.17
CA MET A 511 -4.14 -18.90 -37.22
C MET A 511 -4.83 -20.26 -37.34
N GLU A 512 -4.24 -21.18 -38.10
CA GLU A 512 -4.82 -22.51 -38.37
C GLU A 512 -4.98 -23.37 -37.10
N ASP A 513 -4.19 -23.11 -36.05
CA ASP A 513 -4.14 -23.94 -34.83
C ASP A 513 -4.80 -23.33 -33.58
N GLY A 514 -5.42 -22.14 -33.67
CA GLY A 514 -6.09 -21.48 -32.53
C GLY A 514 -5.18 -20.99 -31.39
N ASN A 515 -3.85 -21.08 -31.55
CA ASN A 515 -2.88 -20.59 -30.57
C ASN A 515 -2.84 -19.04 -30.50
N ILE A 516 -2.52 -18.48 -29.34
CA ILE A 516 -2.34 -17.03 -29.17
C ILE A 516 -0.99 -16.62 -29.81
N PRO A 517 -0.93 -15.60 -30.68
CA PRO A 517 0.33 -15.15 -31.28
C PRO A 517 1.31 -14.66 -30.22
N LEU A 518 2.53 -15.18 -30.24
CA LEU A 518 3.66 -14.62 -29.49
C LEU A 518 4.13 -13.35 -30.21
N LEU A 519 3.76 -12.18 -29.66
CA LEU A 519 4.26 -10.88 -30.10
C LEU A 519 5.34 -10.41 -29.13
N THR A 520 6.54 -10.18 -29.66
CA THR A 520 7.66 -9.50 -28.98
C THR A 520 8.02 -8.28 -29.81
N ASP A 521 8.16 -7.12 -29.16
CA ASP A 521 8.51 -5.85 -29.80
C ASP A 521 7.55 -5.46 -30.94
N PHE A 522 6.24 -5.60 -30.74
CA PHE A 522 5.25 -5.27 -31.77
C PHE A 522 5.40 -3.84 -32.30
N VAL A 523 5.59 -3.74 -33.61
CA VAL A 523 5.65 -2.50 -34.40
C VAL A 523 4.47 -2.49 -35.36
N CYS A 524 3.73 -1.37 -35.43
CA CYS A 524 2.63 -1.23 -36.38
C CYS A 524 3.13 -0.68 -37.73
N ASP A 525 2.36 -0.86 -38.80
CA ASP A 525 2.75 -0.44 -40.16
C ASP A 525 3.15 1.03 -40.23
N GLU A 526 2.37 1.95 -39.63
CA GLU A 526 2.69 3.39 -39.55
C GLU A 526 4.09 3.64 -38.94
N CYS A 527 4.50 2.79 -38.01
CA CYS A 527 5.79 2.91 -37.35
C CYS A 527 6.93 2.29 -38.15
N ASP A 528 6.65 1.14 -38.74
CA ASP A 528 7.62 0.41 -39.52
C ASP A 528 7.95 1.22 -40.78
N GLU A 529 6.95 1.89 -41.36
CA GLU A 529 7.13 2.92 -42.38
C GLU A 529 8.07 4.04 -41.90
N ILE A 530 7.85 4.60 -40.70
CA ILE A 530 8.75 5.61 -40.10
C ILE A 530 10.17 5.04 -39.88
N ARG A 531 10.32 3.77 -39.50
CA ARG A 531 11.63 3.10 -39.30
C ARG A 531 12.35 2.81 -40.61
N ARG A 532 11.61 2.46 -41.66
CA ARG A 532 12.10 2.15 -43.01
C ARG A 532 12.37 3.39 -43.85
N MET A 533 11.84 4.55 -43.45
CA MET A 533 12.31 5.81 -44.00
C MET A 533 13.82 5.93 -43.79
N PRO A 534 14.62 6.21 -44.84
CA PRO A 534 16.03 6.48 -44.63
C PRO A 534 16.14 7.60 -43.61
N LYS A 535 16.93 7.37 -42.55
CA LYS A 535 17.32 8.42 -41.59
C LYS A 535 18.14 9.46 -42.35
N ASN A 536 17.48 10.29 -43.15
CA ASN A 536 17.95 11.62 -43.42
C ASN A 536 18.04 12.24 -42.04
N ILE A 537 19.27 12.37 -41.54
CA ILE A 537 19.59 13.26 -40.45
C ILE A 537 18.90 14.57 -40.80
N THR A 538 17.78 14.88 -40.15
CA THR A 538 16.96 16.05 -40.50
C THR A 538 17.65 17.26 -39.89
N VAL A 539 18.81 17.62 -40.46
CA VAL A 539 19.42 18.90 -40.18
C VAL A 539 18.45 19.96 -40.66
N LYS A 540 17.96 20.79 -39.73
CA LYS A 540 17.16 21.97 -40.05
C LYS A 540 17.99 23.22 -39.77
N TYR A 541 17.77 24.24 -40.58
CA TYR A 541 18.51 25.49 -40.46
C TYR A 541 17.70 26.48 -39.62
N CYS A 542 18.37 27.17 -38.70
CA CYS A 542 17.72 28.14 -37.82
C CYS A 542 17.06 29.27 -38.64
N PRO A 543 15.74 29.52 -38.47
CA PRO A 543 15.03 30.61 -39.15
C PRO A 543 15.19 31.97 -38.45
N GLY A 544 15.86 32.03 -37.30
CA GLY A 544 16.06 33.26 -36.53
C GLY A 544 16.92 34.27 -37.27
N ILE A 545 16.79 35.56 -36.94
CA ILE A 545 17.63 36.63 -37.47
C ILE A 545 18.70 36.94 -36.44
N ASN A 546 19.96 36.94 -36.84
CA ASN A 546 21.05 37.39 -35.97
C ASN A 546 21.01 38.92 -35.86
N GLU A 547 20.81 39.44 -34.65
CA GLU A 547 20.63 40.88 -34.44
C GLU A 547 21.87 41.71 -34.78
N ARG A 548 23.07 41.13 -34.71
CA ARG A 548 24.35 41.79 -35.01
C ARG A 548 24.61 41.92 -36.51
N THR A 549 24.23 40.90 -37.30
CA THR A 549 24.47 40.88 -38.75
C THR A 549 23.23 41.24 -39.57
N LYS A 550 22.05 41.32 -38.93
CA LYS A 550 20.73 41.53 -39.58
C LYS A 550 20.42 40.52 -40.69
N GLN A 551 21.04 39.35 -40.64
CA GLN A 551 20.86 38.25 -41.59
C GLN A 551 20.25 37.02 -40.91
N ILE A 552 19.64 36.14 -41.69
CA ILE A 552 19.14 34.84 -41.19
C ILE A 552 20.32 34.06 -40.59
N CYS A 553 20.14 33.54 -39.39
CA CYS A 553 21.14 32.79 -38.64
C CYS A 553 21.61 31.55 -39.41
N GLY A 554 20.67 30.75 -39.91
CA GLY A 554 20.97 29.67 -40.84
C GLY A 554 21.89 28.57 -40.30
N ILE A 555 22.13 28.49 -38.99
CA ILE A 555 22.97 27.44 -38.42
C ILE A 555 22.27 26.08 -38.52
N ALA A 556 23.02 25.06 -38.93
CA ALA A 556 22.57 23.69 -39.01
C ALA A 556 22.34 23.13 -37.60
N ILE A 557 21.11 22.73 -37.29
CA ILE A 557 20.73 22.15 -36.01
C ILE A 557 20.26 20.72 -36.25
N ASN A 558 20.85 19.78 -35.51
CA ASN A 558 20.40 18.40 -35.42
C ASN A 558 19.67 18.22 -34.09
N LYS A 559 18.43 17.71 -34.14
CA LYS A 559 17.64 17.43 -32.94
C LYS A 559 17.95 16.01 -32.45
N ASN A 560 18.52 15.91 -31.25
CA ASN A 560 18.84 14.63 -30.61
C ASN A 560 17.83 14.28 -29.49
N GLY A 561 16.54 14.18 -29.85
CA GLY A 561 15.45 13.93 -28.89
C GLY A 561 14.84 15.20 -28.26
N GLY A 562 13.91 15.03 -27.32
CA GLY A 562 13.27 16.12 -26.55
C GLY A 562 12.17 16.92 -27.27
N CYS A 563 11.73 18.02 -26.63
CA CYS A 563 10.67 18.93 -27.08
C CYS A 563 10.88 19.46 -28.52
N ASN A 564 9.79 19.75 -29.24
CA ASN A 564 9.80 20.41 -30.55
C ASN A 564 10.09 21.92 -30.48
N HIS A 565 10.29 22.48 -29.28
CA HIS A 565 10.83 23.82 -29.06
C HIS A 565 12.35 23.78 -29.17
N ILE A 566 12.91 24.52 -30.14
CA ILE A 566 14.36 24.69 -30.30
C ILE A 566 14.75 26.11 -29.92
N THR A 567 15.74 26.21 -29.02
CA THR A 567 16.46 27.45 -28.75
C THR A 567 17.78 27.42 -29.49
N CYS A 568 17.99 28.34 -30.43
CA CYS A 568 19.25 28.42 -31.16
C CYS A 568 20.34 29.07 -30.30
N THR A 569 21.43 28.37 -30.02
CA THR A 569 22.55 28.91 -29.22
C THR A 569 23.39 29.98 -29.93
N ALA A 570 23.17 30.21 -31.23
CA ALA A 570 23.93 31.17 -32.03
C ALA A 570 23.23 32.53 -32.20
N CYS A 571 21.90 32.58 -32.06
CA CYS A 571 21.11 33.81 -32.19
C CYS A 571 19.98 33.94 -31.17
N ASP A 572 19.91 33.03 -30.19
CA ASP A 572 18.92 32.95 -29.11
C ASP A 572 17.45 32.90 -29.57
N ALA A 573 17.21 32.60 -30.85
CA ALA A 573 15.85 32.51 -31.37
C ALA A 573 15.16 31.24 -30.89
N HIS A 574 13.93 31.40 -30.42
CA HIS A 574 13.01 30.32 -30.09
C HIS A 574 12.12 29.99 -31.31
N TRP A 575 12.26 28.77 -31.83
CA TRP A 575 11.57 28.35 -33.06
C TRP A 575 11.09 26.90 -33.01
N CYS A 576 10.01 26.63 -33.75
CA CYS A 576 9.37 25.32 -33.75
C CYS A 576 10.07 24.38 -34.73
N TRP A 577 10.53 23.22 -34.25
CA TRP A 577 11.19 22.21 -35.07
C TRP A 577 10.31 21.75 -36.24
N LEU A 578 9.00 21.62 -36.03
CA LEU A 578 8.07 21.13 -37.05
C LEU A 578 7.81 22.18 -38.14
N CYS A 579 7.55 23.42 -37.73
CA CYS A 579 7.13 24.52 -38.61
C CYS A 579 8.29 25.32 -39.24
N VAL A 580 9.50 25.25 -38.67
CA VAL A 580 10.67 26.04 -39.10
C VAL A 580 10.40 27.54 -39.13
N LYS A 581 9.73 28.03 -38.08
CA LYS A 581 9.39 29.45 -37.89
C LYS A 581 9.65 29.88 -36.45
N THR A 582 10.05 31.15 -36.28
CA THR A 582 10.21 31.78 -34.98
C THR A 582 8.85 32.20 -34.43
N TYR A 583 8.65 31.97 -33.13
CA TYR A 583 7.44 32.39 -32.41
C TYR A 583 7.76 33.21 -31.16
N GLY A 584 9.05 33.39 -30.84
CA GLY A 584 9.49 34.03 -29.60
C GLY A 584 8.90 33.33 -28.39
N ASP A 585 8.45 34.12 -27.42
CA ASP A 585 7.88 33.63 -26.15
C ASP A 585 6.57 32.86 -26.31
N ARG A 586 5.86 33.01 -27.44
CA ARG A 586 4.59 32.33 -27.71
C ARG A 586 4.75 30.94 -28.33
N ILE A 587 5.97 30.40 -28.33
CA ILE A 587 6.24 29.11 -28.94
C ILE A 587 5.47 27.94 -28.29
N TYR A 588 5.28 27.97 -26.97
CA TYR A 588 4.50 26.93 -26.29
C TYR A 588 3.01 27.03 -26.62
N GLU A 589 2.46 28.24 -26.75
CA GLU A 589 1.07 28.43 -27.23
C GLU A 589 0.89 27.83 -28.62
N HIS A 590 1.85 28.08 -29.53
CA HIS A 590 1.85 27.49 -30.86
C HIS A 590 1.92 25.96 -30.83
N LEU A 591 2.84 25.38 -30.04
CA LEU A 591 2.99 23.93 -29.93
C LEU A 591 1.71 23.27 -29.42
N THR A 592 1.04 23.86 -28.43
CA THR A 592 -0.23 23.35 -27.90
C THR A 592 -1.37 23.53 -28.88
N ALA A 593 -1.54 24.73 -29.45
CA ALA A 593 -2.67 25.04 -30.32
C ALA A 593 -2.60 24.34 -31.69
N VAL A 594 -1.41 24.15 -32.24
CA VAL A 594 -1.22 23.60 -33.60
C VAL A 594 -0.81 22.13 -33.57
N HIS A 595 -0.01 21.69 -32.60
CA HIS A 595 0.54 20.33 -32.55
C HIS A 595 -0.01 19.47 -31.40
N GLY A 596 -0.73 20.06 -30.45
CA GLY A 596 -1.41 19.35 -29.35
C GLY A 596 -0.48 18.74 -28.30
N ASN A 597 0.84 18.88 -28.45
CA ASN A 597 1.85 18.44 -27.47
C ASN A 597 3.18 19.18 -27.69
N TYR A 598 4.08 19.07 -26.72
CA TYR A 598 5.42 19.65 -26.77
C TYR A 598 6.47 18.68 -27.33
N GLY A 599 6.19 17.37 -27.39
CA GLY A 599 7.17 16.37 -27.81
C GLY A 599 8.19 15.99 -26.74
N MET A 600 7.87 16.17 -25.45
CA MET A 600 8.62 15.55 -24.36
C MET A 600 8.07 14.15 -24.11
N GLU A 601 8.93 13.14 -24.21
CA GLU A 601 8.76 11.87 -23.49
C GLU A 601 8.89 12.20 -22.00
N ASP A 602 7.94 11.76 -21.18
CA ASP A 602 7.89 12.10 -19.76
C ASP A 602 9.02 11.41 -18.98
N ASP A 603 10.17 12.09 -18.84
CA ASP A 603 10.98 12.02 -17.62
C ASP A 603 10.10 12.58 -16.49
N VAL A 604 9.47 11.68 -15.73
CA VAL A 604 8.59 12.07 -14.64
C VAL A 604 9.45 12.54 -13.47
N ASP A 605 9.48 13.87 -13.29
CA ASP A 605 9.89 14.52 -12.06
C ASP A 605 9.22 13.85 -10.86
N TYR A 606 10.05 13.45 -9.91
CA TYR A 606 9.66 13.11 -8.55
C TYR A 606 9.21 14.40 -7.87
N ASP A 607 7.94 14.76 -7.99
CA ASP A 607 7.24 15.56 -7.00
C ASP A 607 5.74 15.25 -7.08
N ASP A 608 5.15 15.08 -5.90
CA ASP A 608 3.73 14.86 -5.59
C ASP A 608 3.10 13.44 -5.68
N TYR A 609 2.88 12.92 -4.44
CA TYR A 609 1.93 11.90 -3.94
C TYR A 609 2.34 10.42 -3.81
#